data_AF-A0A1Y3TD97-F1
#
_entry.id   AF-A0A1Y3TD97-F1
#
_cell.length_a   1.000
_cell.length_b   1.000
_cell.length_c   1.000
_cell.angle_alpha   90.00
_cell.angle_beta   90.00
_cell.angle_gamma   90.00
#
_symmetry.space_group_name_H-M   'P 1'
#
loop_
_entity.id
_entity.type
_entity.pdbx_description
1 polymer ?
#
loop_
_entity_poly.entity_id
_entity_poly.type
_entity_poly.pdbx_seq_one_letter_code
_entity_poly.pdbx_strand_id
1 'polypeptide(L)'
;MKTMMTLHLSEVHHIMEETQMNRDTYEKIVALRLPGMAKTYLEQEEMEDIRQLTFDQRLELLVDAEVDSQRIHKIERLINNAHFAESKASITQIKYYADRHLDKEQILSLATNEYIKKHENVLIIGATGAGNYVKLEIM
;
A
#
# COMPACT_ATOMS: atom_id res chain seq x y z
N MET A 1 37.24 -41.68 23.35
CA MET A 1 36.34 -40.59 23.81
C MET A 1 36.57 -39.24 23.13
N LYS A 2 37.79 -38.90 22.66
CA LYS A 2 38.06 -37.58 22.04
C LYS A 2 37.47 -37.36 20.65
N THR A 3 37.10 -38.41 19.92
CA THR A 3 36.58 -38.34 18.53
C THR A 3 35.04 -38.26 18.46
N MET A 4 34.31 -38.78 19.46
CA MET A 4 32.85 -38.67 19.51
C MET A 4 32.36 -37.28 19.96
N MET A 5 33.15 -36.58 20.78
CA MET A 5 32.84 -35.19 21.18
C MET A 5 33.06 -34.19 20.04
N THR A 6 33.98 -34.45 19.11
CA THR A 6 34.25 -33.58 17.96
C THR A 6 33.17 -33.67 16.89
N LEU A 7 32.55 -34.84 16.70
CA LEU A 7 31.45 -35.03 15.75
C LEU A 7 30.18 -34.29 16.20
N HIS A 8 29.89 -34.26 17.50
CA HIS A 8 28.74 -33.52 18.02
C HIS A 8 28.95 -31.99 17.95
N LEU A 9 30.19 -31.51 18.09
CA LEU A 9 30.50 -30.09 17.87
C LEU A 9 30.46 -29.68 16.38
N SER A 10 30.75 -30.59 15.45
CA SER A 10 30.57 -30.31 14.01
C SER A 10 29.11 -30.33 13.56
N GLU A 11 28.25 -31.13 14.19
CA GLU A 11 26.80 -31.11 13.93
C GLU A 11 26.14 -29.85 14.52
N VAL A 12 26.61 -29.38 15.68
CA VAL A 12 26.11 -28.14 16.31
C VAL A 12 26.59 -26.87 15.58
N HIS A 13 27.78 -26.91 14.95
CA HIS A 13 28.22 -25.79 14.10
C HIS A 13 27.41 -25.61 12.81
N HIS A 14 26.55 -26.56 12.44
CA HIS A 14 25.64 -26.39 11.31
C HIS A 14 24.28 -25.76 11.71
N ILE A 15 24.03 -25.58 13.01
CA ILE A 15 22.75 -25.06 13.57
C ILE A 15 22.87 -23.58 13.98
N MET A 16 23.99 -22.93 13.64
CA MET A 16 24.27 -21.52 13.92
C MET A 16 24.57 -20.73 12.63
N GLU A 17 23.85 -21.00 11.54
CA GLU A 17 23.59 -19.90 10.60
C GLU A 17 22.69 -18.92 11.36
N GLU A 18 23.31 -17.92 11.99
CA GLU A 18 22.65 -16.65 12.30
C GLU A 18 21.78 -16.32 11.10
N THR A 19 20.48 -16.19 11.35
CA THR A 19 19.49 -15.86 10.34
C THR A 19 19.65 -14.38 10.02
N GLN A 20 20.80 -14.05 9.42
CA GLN A 20 21.10 -12.79 8.81
C GLN A 20 20.39 -12.80 7.47
N MET A 21 19.63 -11.76 7.18
CA MET A 21 18.97 -11.54 5.90
C MET A 21 19.89 -11.96 4.76
N ASN A 22 19.39 -12.87 3.94
CA ASN A 22 20.12 -13.26 2.74
C ASN A 22 20.16 -12.06 1.80
N ARG A 23 21.29 -11.34 1.82
CA ARG A 23 21.51 -10.11 1.07
C ARG A 23 21.37 -10.33 -0.43
N ASP A 24 21.82 -11.47 -0.94
CA ASP A 24 21.66 -11.84 -2.35
C ASP A 24 20.18 -11.95 -2.73
N THR A 25 19.34 -12.41 -1.79
CA THR A 25 17.88 -12.51 -2.00
C THR A 25 17.24 -11.12 -2.03
N TYR A 26 17.61 -10.24 -1.10
CA TYR A 26 17.16 -8.85 -1.11
C TYR A 26 17.53 -8.14 -2.43
N GLU A 27 18.78 -8.28 -2.87
CA GLU A 27 19.24 -7.67 -4.13
C GLU A 27 18.48 -8.21 -5.35
N LYS A 28 18.12 -9.50 -5.37
CA LYS A 28 17.26 -10.09 -6.41
C LYS A 28 15.84 -9.54 -6.38
N ILE A 29 15.23 -9.37 -5.20
CA ILE A 29 13.89 -8.79 -5.06
C ILE A 29 13.86 -7.35 -5.60
N VAL A 30 14.89 -6.56 -5.27
CA VAL A 30 15.05 -5.20 -5.80
C VAL A 30 15.23 -5.21 -7.33
N ALA A 31 16.06 -6.11 -7.86
CA ALA A 31 16.27 -6.25 -9.30
C ALA A 31 14.99 -6.65 -10.06
N LEU A 32 14.13 -7.46 -9.43
CA LEU A 32 12.80 -7.84 -9.93
C LEU A 32 11.76 -6.71 -9.83
N ARG A 33 12.11 -5.58 -9.21
CA ARG A 33 11.22 -4.42 -9.00
C ARG A 33 10.00 -4.78 -8.15
N LEU A 34 10.23 -5.48 -7.04
CA LEU A 34 9.21 -5.82 -6.05
C LEU A 34 9.41 -4.99 -4.77
N PRO A 35 9.12 -3.67 -4.80
CA PRO A 35 9.46 -2.75 -3.72
C PRO A 35 8.70 -3.02 -2.41
N GLY A 36 7.45 -3.49 -2.48
CA GLY A 36 6.66 -3.83 -1.30
C GLY A 36 7.25 -5.03 -0.59
N MET A 37 7.55 -6.08 -1.36
CA MET A 37 8.23 -7.28 -0.85
C MET A 37 9.62 -6.96 -0.28
N ALA A 38 10.41 -6.11 -0.95
CA ALA A 38 11.74 -5.73 -0.46
C ALA A 38 11.67 -5.01 0.89
N LYS A 39 10.72 -4.09 1.05
CA LYS A 39 10.50 -3.36 2.31
C LYS A 39 10.09 -4.31 3.43
N THR A 40 9.09 -5.16 3.20
CA THR A 40 8.61 -6.09 4.22
C THR A 40 9.65 -7.16 4.55
N TYR A 41 10.49 -7.57 3.61
CA TYR A 41 11.59 -8.49 3.88
C TYR A 41 12.61 -7.92 4.87
N LEU A 42 12.90 -6.61 4.79
CA LEU A 42 13.72 -5.92 5.79
C LEU A 42 12.98 -5.80 7.14
N GLU A 43 11.70 -5.44 7.13
CA GLU A 43 10.89 -5.30 8.35
C GLU A 43 10.77 -6.61 9.12
N GLN A 44 10.68 -7.75 8.41
CA GLN A 44 10.62 -9.07 9.03
C GLN A 44 11.87 -9.40 9.87
N GLU A 45 13.03 -8.81 9.59
CA GLU A 45 14.23 -8.98 10.46
C GLU A 45 14.07 -8.30 11.83
N GLU A 46 13.36 -7.18 11.86
CA GLU A 46 13.15 -6.37 13.07
C GLU A 46 11.96 -6.88 13.91
N MET A 47 11.15 -7.79 13.35
CA MET A 47 9.98 -8.36 14.03
C MET A 47 10.38 -9.51 14.97
N GLU A 48 10.30 -9.28 16.28
CA GLU A 48 10.63 -10.29 17.31
C GLU A 48 9.81 -11.59 17.17
N ASP A 49 8.52 -11.48 16.81
CA ASP A 49 7.59 -12.61 16.71
C ASP A 49 7.59 -13.29 15.33
N ILE A 50 8.43 -12.84 14.38
CA ILE A 50 8.44 -13.40 13.02
C ILE A 50 8.76 -14.91 12.99
N ARG A 51 9.51 -15.36 14.00
CA ARG A 51 9.90 -16.77 14.19
C ARG A 51 8.74 -17.66 14.60
N GLN A 52 7.67 -17.08 15.14
CA GLN A 52 6.45 -17.81 15.48
C GLN A 52 5.60 -18.11 14.24
N LEU A 53 5.81 -17.37 13.15
CA LEU A 53 5.15 -17.63 11.88
C LEU A 53 5.82 -18.79 11.14
N THR A 54 5.02 -19.58 10.45
CA THR A 54 5.51 -20.55 9.48
C THR A 54 6.15 -19.87 8.27
N PHE A 55 6.91 -20.61 7.48
CA PHE A 55 7.45 -20.09 6.21
C PHE A 55 6.34 -19.56 5.30
N ASP A 56 5.26 -20.33 5.13
CA ASP A 56 4.16 -19.96 4.25
C ASP A 56 3.50 -18.64 4.70
N GLN A 57 3.30 -18.44 6.00
CA GLN A 57 2.76 -17.19 6.54
C GLN A 57 3.71 -16.00 6.31
N ARG A 58 5.02 -16.19 6.47
CA ARG A 58 5.98 -15.11 6.17
C ARG A 58 6.01 -14.77 4.68
N LEU A 59 5.90 -15.78 3.82
CA LEU A 59 5.83 -15.61 2.38
C LEU A 59 4.54 -14.92 1.95
N GLU A 60 3.41 -15.28 2.55
CA GLU A 60 2.11 -14.63 2.32
C GLU A 60 2.21 -13.12 2.62
N LEU A 61 2.74 -12.73 3.78
CA LEU A 61 2.95 -11.33 4.13
C LEU A 61 3.81 -10.57 3.12
N LEU A 62 4.85 -11.20 2.59
CA LEU A 62 5.74 -10.62 1.57
C LEU A 62 5.02 -10.40 0.24
N VAL A 63 4.21 -11.37 -0.19
CA VAL A 63 3.45 -11.31 -1.44
C VAL A 63 2.34 -10.28 -1.33
N ASP A 64 1.61 -10.26 -0.21
CA ASP A 64 0.53 -9.30 0.03
C ASP A 64 1.06 -7.86 0.03
N ALA A 65 2.18 -7.61 0.70
CA ALA A 65 2.83 -6.30 0.72
C ALA A 65 3.17 -5.80 -0.69
N GLU A 66 3.60 -6.69 -1.59
CA GLU A 66 3.89 -6.35 -2.97
C GLU A 66 2.62 -6.05 -3.77
N VAL A 67 1.59 -6.88 -3.64
CA VAL A 67 0.30 -6.67 -4.32
C VAL A 67 -0.32 -5.33 -3.90
N ASP A 68 -0.24 -5.00 -2.61
CA ASP A 68 -0.71 -3.72 -2.08
C ASP A 68 0.15 -2.55 -2.58
N SER A 69 1.47 -2.70 -2.60
CA SER A 69 2.38 -1.68 -3.15
C SER A 69 2.08 -1.39 -4.62
N GLN A 70 1.83 -2.41 -5.45
CA GLN A 70 1.44 -2.23 -6.85
C GLN A 70 0.11 -1.49 -6.99
N ARG A 71 -0.87 -1.80 -6.14
CA ARG A 71 -2.16 -1.10 -6.12
C ARG A 71 -1.98 0.38 -5.77
N ILE A 72 -1.18 0.67 -4.74
CA ILE A 72 -0.86 2.05 -4.31
C ILE A 72 -0.16 2.81 -5.42
N HIS A 73 0.92 2.27 -6.00
CA HIS A 73 1.64 2.92 -7.09
C HIS A 73 0.75 3.18 -8.31
N LYS A 74 -0.18 2.26 -8.62
CA LYS A 74 -1.16 2.49 -9.69
C LYS A 74 -2.05 3.69 -9.38
N ILE A 75 -2.55 3.81 -8.15
CA ILE A 75 -3.39 4.94 -7.71
C ILE A 75 -2.60 6.24 -7.77
N GLU A 76 -1.39 6.28 -7.20
CA GLU A 76 -0.53 7.47 -7.21
C GLU A 76 -0.21 7.94 -8.63
N ARG A 77 0.13 7.00 -9.52
CA ARG A 77 0.35 7.30 -10.93
C ARG A 77 -0.88 7.90 -11.60
N LEU A 78 -2.07 7.35 -11.34
CA LEU A 78 -3.32 7.88 -11.89
C LEU A 78 -3.62 9.29 -11.37
N ILE A 79 -3.44 9.54 -10.07
CA ILE A 79 -3.59 10.86 -9.47
C ILE A 79 -2.63 11.87 -10.08
N ASN A 80 -1.35 11.49 -10.23
CA ASN A 80 -0.33 12.35 -10.81
C ASN A 80 -0.63 12.69 -12.28
N ASN A 81 -1.10 11.70 -13.05
CA ASN A 81 -1.45 11.88 -14.46
C ASN A 81 -2.74 12.67 -14.67
N ALA A 82 -3.66 12.67 -13.70
CA ALA A 82 -4.91 13.41 -13.79
C ALA A 82 -4.75 14.92 -13.59
N HIS A 83 -3.56 15.37 -13.13
CA HIS A 83 -3.24 16.79 -12.95
C HIS A 83 -4.31 17.57 -12.15
N PHE A 84 -4.87 16.94 -11.11
CA PHE A 84 -5.82 17.59 -10.22
C PHE A 84 -5.21 18.84 -9.60
N ALA A 85 -5.99 19.93 -9.54
CA ALA A 85 -5.57 21.15 -8.86
C ALA A 85 -5.23 20.90 -7.38
N GLU A 86 -5.98 20.01 -6.73
CA GLU A 86 -5.79 19.59 -5.33
C GLU A 86 -5.69 18.06 -5.26
N SER A 87 -4.52 17.50 -5.53
CA SER A 87 -4.29 16.04 -5.57
C SER A 87 -4.46 15.33 -4.22
N LYS A 88 -4.42 16.09 -3.12
CA LYS A 88 -4.58 15.57 -1.74
C LYS A 88 -5.99 15.78 -1.19
N ALA A 89 -6.94 16.25 -2.01
CA ALA A 89 -8.31 16.47 -1.58
C ALA A 89 -8.95 15.17 -1.10
N SER A 90 -9.59 15.22 0.07
CA SER A 90 -10.31 14.08 0.67
C SER A 90 -11.72 14.47 1.12
N ILE A 91 -12.66 13.54 0.98
CA ILE A 91 -14.04 13.67 1.49
C ILE A 91 -14.06 13.94 3.00
N THR A 92 -13.10 13.38 3.75
CA THR A 92 -12.99 13.60 5.20
C THR A 92 -12.66 15.04 5.58
N GLN A 93 -12.13 15.83 4.64
CA GLN A 93 -11.77 17.24 4.86
C GLN A 93 -12.91 18.20 4.52
N ILE A 94 -14.06 17.70 4.04
CA ILE A 94 -15.22 18.52 3.72
C ILE A 94 -15.81 19.10 5.01
N LYS A 95 -15.91 20.43 5.05
CA LYS A 95 -16.55 21.16 6.13
C LYS A 95 -18.02 21.44 5.80
N TYR A 96 -18.94 20.89 6.59
CA TYR A 96 -20.39 20.99 6.44
C TYR A 96 -20.96 22.14 7.29
N TYR A 97 -20.47 23.37 7.05
CA TYR A 97 -21.02 24.54 7.70
C TYR A 97 -22.45 24.84 7.21
N ALA A 98 -23.30 25.38 8.09
CA ALA A 98 -24.72 25.59 7.80
C ALA A 98 -24.97 26.57 6.63
N ASP A 99 -24.08 27.54 6.44
CA ASP A 99 -24.11 28.52 5.35
C ASP A 99 -23.79 27.91 3.97
N ARG A 100 -23.12 26.75 3.92
CA ARG A 100 -22.76 26.07 2.66
C ARG A 100 -23.90 25.26 2.05
N HIS A 101 -24.96 24.98 2.81
CA HIS A 101 -26.12 24.22 2.37
C HIS A 101 -25.75 22.88 1.70
N LEU A 102 -24.70 22.21 2.18
CA LEU A 102 -24.26 20.91 1.66
C LEU A 102 -25.01 19.76 2.34
N ASP A 103 -25.67 18.94 1.54
CA ASP A 103 -26.26 17.70 2.00
C ASP A 103 -25.18 16.63 2.22
N LYS A 104 -24.94 16.29 3.49
CA LYS A 104 -23.94 15.30 3.88
C LYS A 104 -24.27 13.89 3.35
N GLU A 105 -25.54 13.50 3.34
CA GLU A 105 -25.94 12.18 2.86
C GLU A 105 -25.71 12.07 1.35
N GLN A 106 -26.04 13.12 0.61
CA GLN A 106 -25.79 13.17 -0.83
C GLN A 106 -24.29 13.09 -1.16
N ILE A 107 -23.44 13.85 -0.45
CA ILE A 107 -21.99 13.82 -0.65
C ILE A 107 -21.41 12.43 -0.35
N LEU A 108 -21.87 11.78 0.73
CA LEU A 108 -21.44 10.42 1.07
C LEU A 108 -21.90 9.39 0.05
N SER A 109 -23.10 9.55 -0.51
CA SER A 109 -23.57 8.70 -1.61
C SER A 109 -22.70 8.86 -2.85
N LEU A 110 -22.38 10.09 -3.26
CA LEU A 110 -21.49 10.36 -4.40
C LEU A 110 -20.08 9.80 -4.16
N ALA A 111 -19.56 9.92 -2.94
CA ALA A 111 -18.24 9.39 -2.56
C ALA A 111 -18.06 7.88 -2.79
N THR A 112 -19.16 7.11 -2.85
CA THR A 112 -19.10 5.67 -3.16
C THR A 112 -18.72 5.38 -4.62
N ASN A 113 -18.81 6.38 -5.50
CA ASN A 113 -18.65 6.25 -6.94
C ASN A 113 -19.60 5.26 -7.62
N GLU A 114 -20.71 4.88 -6.96
CA GLU A 114 -21.70 3.97 -7.53
C GLU A 114 -22.35 4.52 -8.80
N TYR A 115 -22.49 5.85 -8.90
CA TYR A 115 -23.01 6.50 -10.10
C TYR A 115 -22.16 6.20 -11.34
N ILE A 116 -20.85 5.99 -11.20
CA ILE A 116 -19.96 5.60 -12.31
C ILE A 116 -20.31 4.20 -12.80
N LYS A 117 -20.52 3.24 -11.88
CA LYS A 117 -20.88 1.86 -12.21
C LYS A 117 -22.28 1.77 -12.85
N LYS A 118 -23.18 2.65 -12.44
CA LYS A 118 -24.55 2.73 -12.95
C LYS A 118 -24.68 3.56 -14.23
N HIS A 119 -23.60 4.19 -14.69
CA HIS A 119 -23.62 5.13 -15.82
C HIS A 119 -24.59 6.30 -15.61
N GLU A 120 -24.69 6.79 -14.37
CA GLU A 120 -25.51 7.94 -13.99
C GLU A 120 -24.72 9.25 -14.09
N ASN A 121 -25.36 10.29 -14.65
CA ASN A 121 -24.74 11.59 -14.81
C ASN A 121 -24.87 12.43 -13.53
N VAL A 122 -23.77 13.08 -13.12
CA VAL A 122 -23.74 14.00 -11.99
C VAL A 122 -23.54 15.42 -12.51
N LEU A 123 -24.51 16.30 -12.23
CA LEU A 123 -24.45 17.72 -12.60
C LEU A 123 -24.13 18.58 -11.38
N ILE A 124 -23.02 19.31 -11.43
CA ILE A 124 -22.59 20.24 -10.39
C ILE A 124 -22.96 21.66 -10.83
N ILE A 125 -23.78 22.35 -10.04
CA ILE A 125 -24.26 23.72 -10.34
C ILE A 125 -23.86 24.66 -9.21
N GLY A 126 -23.46 25.88 -9.55
CA GLY A 126 -23.39 26.99 -8.59
C GLY A 126 -22.81 28.26 -9.20
N ALA A 127 -22.75 29.32 -8.38
CA ALA A 127 -22.36 30.65 -8.82
C ALA A 127 -20.93 30.70 -9.39
N THR A 128 -20.69 31.62 -10.33
CA THR A 128 -19.36 31.88 -10.89
C THR A 128 -18.37 32.22 -9.78
N GLY A 129 -17.18 31.61 -9.80
CA GLY A 129 -16.15 31.82 -8.79
C GLY A 129 -16.29 30.95 -7.52
N ALA A 130 -17.32 30.11 -7.40
CA ALA A 130 -17.48 29.17 -6.28
C ALA A 130 -16.56 27.93 -6.35
N GLY A 131 -15.68 27.86 -7.36
CA GLY A 131 -14.78 26.71 -7.57
C GLY A 131 -15.42 25.52 -8.30
N ASN A 132 -16.69 25.63 -8.73
CA ASN A 132 -17.37 24.57 -9.50
C ASN A 132 -16.80 24.37 -10.92
N TYR A 133 -16.00 25.32 -11.41
CA TYR A 133 -15.40 25.29 -12.74
C TYR A 133 -13.88 25.42 -12.62
N VAL A 134 -13.22 24.37 -12.15
CA VAL A 134 -11.76 24.23 -12.27
C VAL A 134 -11.50 23.34 -13.48
N LYS A 135 -11.17 24.00 -14.61
CA LYS A 135 -10.69 23.44 -15.88
C LYS A 135 -11.50 22.23 -16.43
N LEU A 136 -12.43 22.54 -17.32
CA LEU A 136 -13.15 21.59 -18.17
C LEU A 136 -12.16 20.78 -19.05
N GLU A 137 -11.80 19.60 -18.60
CA GLU A 137 -11.48 18.45 -19.44
C GLU A 137 -12.25 17.26 -18.85
N ILE A 138 -13.54 17.18 -19.18
CA ILE A 138 -14.34 15.97 -18.98
C ILE A 138 -14.66 15.47 -20.38
N MET A 139 -14.01 14.37 -20.77
CA MET A 139 -14.47 13.48 -21.84
C MET A 139 -15.61 12.61 -21.30
#